data_AF-A0A7S0KF12-F1
#
_entry.id   AF-A0A7S0KF12-F1
#
_cell.length_a   1.000
_cell.length_b   1.000
_cell.length_c   1.000
_cell.angle_alpha   90.00
_cell.angle_beta   90.00
_cell.angle_gamma   90.00
#
_symmetry.space_group_name_H-M   'P 1'
#
loop_
_entity.id
_entity.type
_entity.pdbx_description
1 polymer ?
#
loop_
_entity_poly.entity_id
_entity_poly.type
_entity_poly.pdbx_seq_one_letter_code
_entity_poly.pdbx_strand_id
1 'polypeptide(L)'
;ALLSLEKMKVIKSFLKTCKKSDSVVASDAEALTGGVLMDNMFVEAFSGVGETSKASEVLESMLSDELIKADVLRSCCVKLAASDHGAIVIVANISALAAKLRSHPTETRRDIVTDVFDGLLHTITTSNDDIAEEITHAFERVLSDGNLICDIGFSGDGKSRAYSIIWNAAVEMYMRGKYALARRLFGMSIPLCSQHTTQSSVTSLVAIIRLQIMCDLEVGDLPRARESFRGLLSQYPKGKDVDVATQLLQIKIQIASKDFSGLEDSITSFAQSGESDALLYVAAELNRGDQHAVAATAFRKLYAMFL
;
A
#
# COMPACT_ATOMS: atom_id res chain seq x y z
N ALA A 1 17.33 17.37 22.06
CA ALA A 1 16.51 16.16 22.32
C ALA A 1 16.97 15.41 23.58
N LEU A 2 18.15 14.78 23.60
CA LEU A 2 18.69 14.03 24.77
C LEU A 2 18.72 14.81 26.10
N LEU A 3 19.12 16.08 26.06
CA LEU A 3 19.20 16.92 27.26
C LEU A 3 17.83 17.29 27.86
N SER A 4 16.80 17.39 27.00
CA SER A 4 15.42 17.61 27.43
C SER A 4 14.84 16.33 28.06
N LEU A 5 15.24 15.16 27.54
CA LEU A 5 14.85 13.84 28.04
C LEU A 5 15.43 13.52 29.42
N GLU A 6 16.70 13.83 29.66
CA GLU A 6 17.30 13.69 31.00
C GLU A 6 16.60 14.58 32.02
N LYS A 7 16.34 15.85 31.67
CA LYS A 7 15.60 16.78 32.53
C LYS A 7 14.17 16.28 32.80
N MET A 8 13.53 15.61 31.86
CA MET A 8 12.19 15.03 32.03
C MET A 8 12.17 13.72 32.84
N LYS A 9 13.18 12.85 32.72
CA LYS A 9 13.34 11.67 33.61
C LYS A 9 13.52 12.09 35.07
N VAL A 10 14.26 13.17 35.31
CA VAL A 10 14.41 13.78 36.64
C VAL A 10 13.06 14.27 37.18
N ILE A 11 12.23 14.91 36.36
CA ILE A 11 10.87 15.35 36.76
C ILE A 11 9.96 14.15 37.09
N LYS A 12 9.96 13.09 36.27
CA LYS A 12 9.20 11.84 36.54
C LYS A 12 9.63 11.17 37.86
N SER A 13 10.94 11.15 38.13
CA SER A 13 11.48 10.62 39.39
C SER A 13 11.08 11.46 40.59
N PHE A 14 11.08 12.79 40.42
CA PHE A 14 10.67 13.75 41.45
C PHE A 14 9.19 13.60 41.83
N LEU A 15 8.30 13.45 40.84
CA LEU A 15 6.87 13.24 41.06
C LEU A 15 6.56 11.95 41.85
N LYS A 16 7.34 10.88 41.62
CA LYS A 16 7.21 9.63 42.39
C LYS A 16 7.60 9.77 43.87
N THR A 17 8.41 10.78 44.21
CA THR A 17 8.87 11.04 45.58
C THR A 17 8.03 12.05 46.35
N CYS A 18 7.13 12.78 45.69
CA CYS A 18 6.23 13.74 46.34
C CYS A 18 5.22 13.03 47.26
N LYS A 19 5.14 13.46 48.52
CA LYS A 19 4.12 13.01 49.49
C LYS A 19 2.94 13.99 49.50
N LYS A 20 1.78 13.54 50.02
CA LYS A 20 0.45 14.21 50.00
C LYS A 20 0.41 15.72 50.35
N SER A 21 1.43 16.30 50.97
CA SER A 21 1.51 17.75 51.23
C SER A 21 1.80 18.60 49.97
N ASP A 22 2.26 17.98 48.87
CA ASP A 22 2.58 18.66 47.60
C ASP A 22 1.54 18.38 46.51
N SER A 23 0.28 18.14 46.89
CA SER A 23 -0.75 17.64 45.95
C SER A 23 -1.08 18.60 44.80
N VAL A 24 -0.95 19.91 45.01
CA VAL A 24 -1.21 20.93 43.98
C VAL A 24 -0.06 21.00 42.99
N VAL A 25 1.20 20.99 43.46
CA VAL A 25 2.39 20.99 42.58
C VAL A 25 2.49 19.67 41.81
N ALA A 26 2.16 18.54 42.45
CA ALA A 26 2.09 17.25 41.77
C ALA A 26 0.96 17.20 40.73
N SER A 27 -0.22 17.75 41.03
CA SER A 27 -1.35 17.85 40.09
C SER A 27 -1.08 18.80 38.93
N ASP A 28 -0.48 19.97 39.18
CA ASP A 28 -0.14 20.95 38.14
C ASP A 28 1.02 20.44 37.28
N ALA A 29 1.99 19.75 37.89
CA ALA A 29 3.04 19.05 37.16
C ALA A 29 2.48 17.84 36.39
N GLU A 30 1.53 17.07 36.91
CA GLU A 30 0.80 16.03 36.16
C GLU A 30 -0.06 16.62 35.05
N ALA A 31 -0.61 17.83 35.20
CA ALA A 31 -1.33 18.51 34.13
C ALA A 31 -0.38 19.05 33.04
N LEU A 32 0.81 19.54 33.43
CA LEU A 32 1.86 20.02 32.53
C LEU A 32 2.69 18.90 31.87
N THR A 33 2.84 17.76 32.56
CA THR A 33 3.65 16.60 32.13
C THR A 33 2.83 15.34 31.90
N GLY A 34 1.50 15.46 31.91
CA GLY A 34 0.58 14.34 31.76
C GLY A 34 1.04 13.47 30.60
N GLY A 35 1.16 12.16 30.83
CA GLY A 35 1.92 11.23 29.99
C GLY A 35 1.72 11.42 28.49
N VAL A 36 0.51 11.83 28.12
CA VAL A 36 0.06 12.31 26.80
C VAL A 36 0.95 13.37 26.11
N LEU A 37 1.39 14.43 26.80
CA LEU A 37 2.21 15.51 26.22
C LEU A 37 3.68 15.07 26.09
N MET A 38 4.16 14.28 27.06
CA MET A 38 5.52 13.73 27.01
C MET A 38 5.67 12.71 25.89
N ASP A 39 4.73 11.77 25.72
CA ASP A 39 4.86 10.75 24.68
C ASP A 39 4.71 11.35 23.27
N ASN A 40 3.86 12.37 23.10
CA ASN A 40 3.78 13.15 21.85
C ASN A 40 5.08 13.90 21.52
N MET A 41 5.72 14.52 22.52
CA MET A 41 7.02 15.19 22.36
C MET A 41 8.17 14.19 22.15
N PHE A 42 8.07 13.00 22.74
CA PHE A 42 8.98 11.88 22.49
C PHE A 42 8.85 11.39 21.06
N VAL A 43 7.63 11.12 20.59
CA VAL A 43 7.38 10.69 19.20
C VAL A 43 7.90 11.72 18.21
N GLU A 44 7.73 13.02 18.48
CA GLU A 44 8.25 14.11 17.64
C GLU A 44 9.77 14.27 17.71
N ALA A 45 10.38 13.95 18.86
CA ALA A 45 11.83 13.90 19.01
C ALA A 45 12.45 12.64 18.39
N PHE A 46 11.73 11.51 18.36
CA PHE A 46 12.27 10.22 17.92
C PHE A 46 11.92 9.85 16.48
N SER A 47 10.84 10.39 15.91
CA SER A 47 10.61 10.38 14.46
C SER A 47 11.77 11.03 13.69
N GLY A 48 12.53 11.93 14.34
CA GLY A 48 13.72 12.58 13.78
C GLY A 48 15.08 12.00 14.20
N VAL A 49 15.16 11.00 15.11
CA VAL A 49 16.44 10.53 15.69
C VAL A 49 16.92 9.19 15.10
N GLY A 50 16.06 8.43 14.41
CA GLY A 50 16.50 7.26 13.63
C GLY A 50 16.92 6.03 14.45
N GLU A 51 16.30 5.78 15.61
CA GLU A 51 16.55 4.58 16.41
C GLU A 51 15.28 3.75 16.60
N THR A 52 15.20 2.58 15.96
CA THR A 52 14.05 1.65 16.03
C THR A 52 13.80 1.14 17.45
N SER A 53 14.85 0.84 18.22
CA SER A 53 14.74 0.34 19.61
C SER A 53 13.98 1.30 20.51
N LYS A 54 14.30 2.60 20.43
CA LYS A 54 13.64 3.64 21.23
C LYS A 54 12.21 3.91 20.78
N ALA A 55 11.95 3.86 19.47
CA ALA A 55 10.58 3.93 18.95
C ALA A 55 9.73 2.75 19.45
N SER A 56 10.32 1.54 19.53
CA SER A 56 9.66 0.35 20.11
C SER A 56 9.34 0.53 21.58
N GLU A 57 10.30 0.97 22.40
CA GLU A 57 10.08 1.23 23.83
C GLU A 57 8.93 2.22 24.07
N VAL A 58 8.86 3.29 23.27
CA VAL A 58 7.78 4.29 23.36
C VAL A 58 6.45 3.65 23.01
N LEU A 59 6.35 2.96 21.87
CA LEU A 59 5.10 2.34 21.44
C LEU A 59 4.61 1.28 22.45
N GLU A 60 5.51 0.42 22.94
CA GLU A 60 5.20 -0.60 23.94
C GLU A 60 4.68 0.03 25.25
N SER A 61 5.33 1.11 25.72
CA SER A 61 4.86 1.86 26.88
C SER A 61 3.43 2.37 26.68
N MET A 62 3.13 2.96 25.52
CA MET A 62 1.79 3.48 25.20
C MET A 62 0.73 2.38 25.09
N LEU A 63 1.08 1.25 24.47
CA LEU A 63 0.17 0.10 24.35
C LEU A 63 -0.12 -0.52 25.72
N SER A 64 0.85 -0.51 26.64
CA SER A 64 0.68 -1.02 28.00
C SER A 64 -0.10 -0.08 28.95
N ASP A 65 -0.20 1.21 28.64
CA ASP A 65 -0.85 2.20 29.51
C ASP A 65 -2.39 2.12 29.41
N GLU A 66 -3.07 1.59 30.43
CA GLU A 66 -4.53 1.48 30.48
C GLU A 66 -5.28 2.82 30.46
N LEU A 67 -4.61 3.92 30.83
CA LEU A 67 -5.22 5.25 30.95
C LEU A 67 -5.06 6.10 29.68
N ILE A 68 -4.34 5.60 28.67
CA ILE A 68 -4.11 6.36 27.44
C ILE A 68 -5.42 6.61 26.69
N LYS A 69 -5.64 7.87 26.31
CA LYS A 69 -6.81 8.25 25.50
C LYS A 69 -6.62 7.83 24.05
N ALA A 70 -7.70 7.37 23.41
CA ALA A 70 -7.69 6.91 22.02
C ALA A 70 -7.13 7.96 21.03
N ASP A 71 -7.49 9.24 21.19
CA ASP A 71 -7.00 10.32 20.31
C ASP A 71 -5.48 10.56 20.44
N VAL A 72 -4.94 10.33 21.64
CA VAL A 72 -3.51 10.46 21.91
C VAL A 72 -2.76 9.30 21.27
N LEU A 73 -3.26 8.08 21.49
CA LEU A 73 -2.74 6.87 20.86
C LEU A 73 -2.74 7.02 19.33
N ARG A 74 -3.85 7.51 18.75
CA ARG A 74 -3.97 7.84 17.32
C ARG A 74 -2.87 8.78 16.86
N SER A 75 -2.75 9.96 17.49
CA SER A 75 -1.78 10.98 17.08
C SER A 75 -0.34 10.46 17.11
N CYS A 76 0.02 9.72 18.16
CA CYS A 76 1.34 9.13 18.29
C CYS A 76 1.62 8.03 17.26
N CYS A 77 0.68 7.10 17.07
CA CYS A 77 0.84 6.03 16.09
C CYS A 77 0.94 6.59 14.66
N VAL A 78 0.18 7.62 14.31
CA VAL A 78 0.25 8.27 12.99
C VAL A 78 1.60 8.97 12.78
N LYS A 79 2.09 9.72 13.77
CA LYS A 79 3.41 10.37 13.68
C LYS A 79 4.54 9.36 13.57
N LEU A 80 4.49 8.25 14.32
CA LEU A 80 5.46 7.16 14.20
C LEU A 80 5.38 6.51 12.82
N ALA A 81 4.17 6.21 12.34
CA ALA A 81 3.93 5.61 11.04
C ALA A 81 4.46 6.46 9.88
N ALA A 82 4.50 7.79 10.04
CA ALA A 82 5.02 8.76 9.07
C ALA A 82 6.56 8.98 9.15
N SER A 83 7.30 8.08 9.80
CA SER A 83 8.77 8.14 9.91
C SER A 83 9.38 6.79 9.62
N ASP A 84 10.53 6.73 8.95
CA ASP A 84 11.17 5.48 8.51
C ASP A 84 11.26 4.40 9.60
N HIS A 85 11.88 4.74 10.74
CA HIS A 85 12.13 3.81 11.83
C HIS A 85 10.87 3.57 12.67
N GLY A 86 10.01 4.58 12.80
CA GLY A 86 8.73 4.46 13.50
C GLY A 86 7.73 3.61 12.73
N ALA A 87 7.74 3.65 11.40
CA ALA A 87 6.87 2.87 10.53
C ALA A 87 7.15 1.37 10.66
N ILE A 88 8.43 0.99 10.68
CA ILE A 88 8.87 -0.40 10.93
C ILE A 88 8.35 -0.90 12.29
N VAL A 89 8.47 -0.07 13.33
CA VAL A 89 7.99 -0.42 14.67
C VAL A 89 6.47 -0.53 14.72
N ILE A 90 5.75 0.42 14.11
CA ILE A 90 4.29 0.42 14.06
C ILE A 90 3.77 -0.82 13.36
N VAL A 91 4.31 -1.13 12.17
CA VAL A 91 3.83 -2.27 11.38
C VAL A 91 4.09 -3.60 12.08
N ALA A 92 5.21 -3.73 12.80
CA ALA A 92 5.52 -4.90 13.63
C ALA A 92 4.55 -5.07 14.83
N ASN A 93 3.92 -3.98 15.27
CA ASN A 93 3.05 -3.94 16.45
C ASN A 93 1.57 -3.69 16.13
N ILE A 94 1.15 -3.78 14.87
CA ILE A 94 -0.26 -3.59 14.47
C ILE A 94 -1.19 -4.53 15.26
N SER A 95 -0.80 -5.77 15.52
CA SER A 95 -1.61 -6.71 16.30
C SER A 95 -1.80 -6.27 17.75
N ALA A 96 -0.78 -5.69 18.37
CA ALA A 96 -0.85 -5.16 19.73
C ALA A 96 -1.70 -3.88 19.78
N LEU A 97 -1.58 -3.01 18.77
CA LEU A 97 -2.47 -1.86 18.58
C LEU A 97 -3.92 -2.30 18.41
N ALA A 98 -4.18 -3.29 17.55
CA ALA A 98 -5.52 -3.84 17.35
C ALA A 98 -6.12 -4.37 18.67
N ALA A 99 -5.33 -5.15 19.42
CA ALA A 99 -5.73 -5.67 20.74
C ALA A 99 -6.06 -4.56 21.74
N LYS A 100 -5.23 -3.51 21.79
CA LYS A 100 -5.46 -2.33 22.65
C LYS A 100 -6.76 -1.62 22.32
N LEU A 101 -7.06 -1.50 21.03
CA LEU A 101 -8.24 -0.83 20.52
C LEU A 101 -9.52 -1.65 20.67
N ARG A 102 -9.47 -2.96 20.98
CA ARG A 102 -10.66 -3.84 21.02
C ARG A 102 -11.79 -3.34 21.92
N SER A 103 -11.48 -2.64 23.02
CA SER A 103 -12.46 -2.08 23.95
C SER A 103 -13.16 -0.82 23.42
N HIS A 104 -12.69 -0.24 22.31
CA HIS A 104 -13.27 0.94 21.69
C HIS A 104 -14.33 0.59 20.62
N PRO A 105 -15.24 1.53 20.30
CA PRO A 105 -16.21 1.37 19.23
C PRO A 105 -15.54 1.06 17.89
N THR A 106 -16.16 0.22 17.06
CA THR A 106 -15.61 -0.21 15.76
C THR A 106 -15.20 0.96 14.86
N GLU A 107 -15.98 2.04 14.84
CA GLU A 107 -15.66 3.25 14.06
C GLU A 107 -14.36 3.89 14.51
N THR A 108 -14.15 4.05 15.82
CA THR A 108 -12.91 4.58 16.40
C THR A 108 -11.72 3.69 16.04
N ARG A 109 -11.86 2.37 16.15
CA ARG A 109 -10.78 1.43 15.78
C ARG A 109 -10.41 1.58 14.31
N ARG A 110 -11.42 1.60 13.44
CA ARG A 110 -11.27 1.76 11.99
C ARG A 110 -10.55 3.07 11.65
N ASP A 111 -10.96 4.19 12.24
CA ASP A 111 -10.37 5.49 11.95
C ASP A 111 -8.91 5.57 12.39
N ILE A 112 -8.59 5.07 13.59
CA ILE A 112 -7.21 5.05 14.08
C ILE A 112 -6.33 4.18 13.19
N VAL A 113 -6.74 2.96 12.90
CA VAL A 113 -5.94 2.04 12.08
C VAL A 113 -5.79 2.57 10.65
N THR A 114 -6.83 3.19 10.11
CA THR A 114 -6.76 3.75 8.76
C THR A 114 -5.77 4.89 8.68
N ASP A 115 -5.80 5.83 9.63
CA ASP A 115 -4.83 6.93 9.64
C ASP A 115 -3.40 6.43 9.84
N VAL A 116 -3.22 5.37 10.63
CA VAL A 116 -1.92 4.70 10.78
C VAL A 116 -1.48 4.10 9.44
N PHE A 117 -2.40 3.46 8.70
CA PHE A 117 -2.11 2.88 7.39
C PHE A 117 -1.76 3.97 6.37
N ASP A 118 -2.47 5.10 6.38
CA ASP A 118 -2.15 6.28 5.57
C ASP A 118 -0.72 6.78 5.87
N GLY A 119 -0.36 6.87 7.16
CA GLY A 119 1.00 7.23 7.58
C GLY A 119 2.06 6.24 7.08
N LEU A 120 1.81 4.93 7.23
CA LEU A 120 2.74 3.89 6.77
C LEU A 120 2.94 3.94 5.25
N LEU A 121 1.86 4.14 4.50
CA LEU A 121 1.93 4.22 3.04
C LEU A 121 2.62 5.49 2.57
N HIS A 122 2.40 6.62 3.26
CA HIS A 122 3.18 7.84 3.01
C HIS A 122 4.68 7.59 3.22
N THR A 123 5.06 6.83 4.25
CA THR A 123 6.46 6.45 4.48
C THR A 123 6.97 5.53 3.37
N ILE A 124 6.21 4.51 2.94
CA ILE A 124 6.54 3.67 1.78
C ILE A 124 6.81 4.52 0.53
N THR A 125 6.02 5.58 0.31
CA THR A 125 6.15 6.39 -0.90
C THR A 125 7.34 7.36 -0.87
N THR A 126 7.78 7.77 0.31
CA THR A 126 8.82 8.79 0.50
C THR A 126 10.18 8.24 0.93
N SER A 127 10.22 7.04 1.49
CA SER A 127 11.44 6.38 1.98
C SER A 127 12.29 5.77 0.85
N ASN A 128 13.50 5.33 1.23
CA ASN A 128 14.33 4.48 0.40
C ASN A 128 13.68 3.09 0.18
N ASP A 129 14.19 2.34 -0.78
CA ASP A 129 13.56 1.07 -1.21
C ASP A 129 13.65 -0.02 -0.14
N ASP A 130 14.73 -0.08 0.64
CA ASP A 130 14.89 -1.08 1.72
C ASP A 130 13.82 -0.92 2.81
N ILE A 131 13.62 0.32 3.28
CA ILE A 131 12.60 0.63 4.30
C ILE A 131 11.20 0.41 3.73
N ALA A 132 10.95 0.88 2.51
CA ALA A 132 9.67 0.70 1.84
C ALA A 132 9.34 -0.79 1.65
N GLU A 133 10.33 -1.62 1.33
CA GLU A 133 10.16 -3.06 1.18
C GLU A 133 9.85 -3.75 2.50
N GLU A 134 10.56 -3.40 3.58
CA GLU A 134 10.33 -3.95 4.91
C GLU A 134 8.91 -3.64 5.41
N ILE A 135 8.47 -2.38 5.30
CA ILE A 135 7.12 -1.95 5.68
C ILE A 135 6.08 -2.69 4.83
N THR A 136 6.30 -2.77 3.51
CA THR A 136 5.38 -3.45 2.58
C THR A 136 5.21 -4.93 2.95
N HIS A 137 6.30 -5.66 3.23
CA HIS A 137 6.23 -7.06 3.63
C HIS A 137 5.53 -7.30 4.97
N ALA A 138 5.70 -6.40 5.92
CA ALA A 138 4.96 -6.47 7.17
C ALA A 138 3.46 -6.18 6.95
N PHE A 139 3.13 -5.25 6.08
CA PHE A 139 1.76 -4.92 5.70
C PHE A 139 1.06 -6.07 4.97
N GLU A 140 1.75 -6.76 4.07
CA GLU A 140 1.27 -7.98 3.40
C GLU A 140 0.86 -9.05 4.41
N ARG A 141 1.67 -9.24 5.48
CA ARG A 141 1.36 -10.20 6.54
C ARG A 141 0.10 -9.82 7.30
N VAL A 142 -0.08 -8.53 7.60
CA VAL A 142 -1.29 -8.02 8.28
C VAL A 142 -2.54 -8.28 7.44
N LEU A 143 -2.47 -8.02 6.13
CA LEU A 143 -3.60 -8.22 5.22
C LEU A 143 -3.86 -9.69 4.84
N SER A 144 -2.90 -10.57 5.11
CA SER A 144 -3.06 -12.01 4.93
C SER A 144 -3.70 -12.68 6.16
N ASP A 145 -3.64 -12.03 7.34
CA ASP A 145 -4.28 -12.49 8.56
C ASP A 145 -5.74 -12.00 8.63
N GLY A 146 -6.66 -12.86 8.18
CA GLY A 146 -8.09 -12.58 8.18
C GLY A 146 -8.69 -12.28 9.56
N ASN A 147 -8.12 -12.83 10.64
CA ASN A 147 -8.57 -12.55 12.00
C ASN A 147 -8.15 -11.13 12.40
N LEU A 148 -6.90 -10.77 12.11
CA LEU A 148 -6.37 -9.44 12.39
C LEU A 148 -7.13 -8.35 11.61
N ILE A 149 -7.46 -8.58 10.34
CA ILE A 149 -8.30 -7.67 9.52
C ILE A 149 -9.66 -7.40 10.16
N CYS A 150 -10.28 -8.44 10.73
CA CYS A 150 -11.57 -8.29 11.41
C CYS A 150 -11.40 -7.50 12.71
N ASP A 151 -10.34 -7.79 13.47
CA ASP A 151 -10.03 -7.13 14.75
C ASP A 151 -9.73 -5.63 14.61
N ILE A 152 -9.06 -5.22 13.53
CA ILE A 152 -8.80 -3.80 13.22
C ILE A 152 -10.04 -3.04 12.71
N GLY A 153 -11.17 -3.73 12.51
CA GLY A 153 -12.41 -3.10 12.05
C GLY A 153 -12.48 -2.90 10.53
N PHE A 154 -11.66 -3.60 9.75
CA PHE A 154 -11.75 -3.62 8.28
C PHE A 154 -12.76 -4.67 7.81
N SER A 155 -14.00 -4.51 8.29
CA SER A 155 -15.18 -5.22 7.83
C SER A 155 -16.18 -4.21 7.22
N GLY A 156 -17.02 -4.66 6.29
CA GLY A 156 -17.95 -3.76 5.56
C GLY A 156 -17.22 -2.58 4.92
N ASP A 157 -17.66 -1.36 5.22
CA ASP A 157 -17.11 -0.10 4.69
C ASP A 157 -15.62 0.09 4.97
N GLY A 158 -15.08 -0.51 6.05
CA GLY A 158 -13.66 -0.45 6.38
C GLY A 158 -12.77 -1.08 5.30
N LYS A 159 -13.27 -2.11 4.60
CA LYS A 159 -12.53 -2.73 3.47
C LYS A 159 -12.42 -1.81 2.27
N SER A 160 -13.47 -1.04 1.97
CA SER A 160 -13.47 -0.09 0.85
C SER A 160 -12.47 1.05 1.07
N ARG A 161 -12.39 1.55 2.30
CA ARG A 161 -11.40 2.58 2.68
C ARG A 161 -9.96 2.03 2.59
N ALA A 162 -9.71 0.85 3.16
CA ALA A 162 -8.41 0.18 3.06
C ALA A 162 -7.99 -0.07 1.60
N TYR A 163 -8.93 -0.54 0.76
CA TYR A 163 -8.72 -0.72 -0.67
C TYR A 163 -8.27 0.57 -1.35
N SER A 164 -9.00 1.67 -1.12
CA SER A 164 -8.75 2.96 -1.77
C SER A 164 -7.36 3.50 -1.43
N ILE A 165 -6.97 3.39 -0.17
CA ILE A 165 -5.69 3.89 0.34
C ILE A 165 -4.51 3.08 -0.22
N ILE A 166 -4.61 1.74 -0.20
CA ILE A 166 -3.59 0.86 -0.78
C ILE A 166 -3.48 1.04 -2.29
N TRP A 167 -4.63 1.17 -2.97
CA TRP A 167 -4.68 1.40 -4.41
C TRP A 167 -3.98 2.70 -4.80
N ASN A 168 -4.25 3.80 -4.08
CA ASN A 168 -3.63 5.09 -4.34
C ASN A 168 -2.10 5.02 -4.17
N ALA A 169 -1.62 4.37 -3.11
CA ALA A 169 -0.19 4.14 -2.92
C ALA A 169 0.42 3.27 -4.03
N ALA A 170 -0.28 2.23 -4.49
CA ALA A 170 0.16 1.37 -5.60
C ALA A 170 0.33 2.18 -6.90
N VAL A 171 -0.66 3.03 -7.23
CA VAL A 171 -0.61 3.93 -8.38
C VAL A 171 0.55 4.92 -8.25
N GLU A 172 0.76 5.50 -7.07
CA GLU A 172 1.88 6.41 -6.84
C GLU A 172 3.24 5.72 -7.06
N MET A 173 3.42 4.48 -6.54
CA MET A 173 4.64 3.69 -6.76
C MET A 173 4.84 3.36 -8.23
N TYR A 174 3.76 3.03 -8.95
CA TYR A 174 3.82 2.79 -10.39
C TYR A 174 4.29 4.04 -11.14
N MET A 175 3.72 5.21 -10.84
CA MET A 175 4.07 6.47 -11.49
C MET A 175 5.49 6.93 -11.18
N ARG A 176 6.04 6.52 -10.03
CA ARG A 176 7.44 6.76 -9.64
C ARG A 176 8.43 5.73 -10.20
N GLY A 177 7.97 4.74 -10.98
CA GLY A 177 8.81 3.68 -11.53
C GLY A 177 9.24 2.60 -10.50
N LYS A 178 8.66 2.62 -9.29
CA LYS A 178 8.91 1.61 -8.25
C LYS A 178 8.00 0.38 -8.46
N TYR A 179 8.15 -0.27 -9.62
CA TYR A 179 7.22 -1.30 -10.10
C TYR A 179 7.14 -2.54 -9.20
N ALA A 180 8.24 -2.96 -8.57
CA ALA A 180 8.24 -4.09 -7.64
C ALA A 180 7.34 -3.83 -6.41
N LEU A 181 7.41 -2.62 -5.84
CA LEU A 181 6.54 -2.20 -4.73
C LEU A 181 5.10 -2.01 -5.18
N ALA A 182 4.88 -1.34 -6.32
CA ALA A 182 3.55 -1.17 -6.90
C ALA A 182 2.85 -2.51 -7.10
N ARG A 183 3.56 -3.52 -7.62
CA ARG A 183 3.05 -4.88 -7.84
C ARG A 183 2.51 -5.52 -6.55
N ARG A 184 3.25 -5.37 -5.45
CA ARG A 184 2.86 -5.90 -4.13
C ARG A 184 1.65 -5.17 -3.58
N LEU A 185 1.65 -3.84 -3.65
CA LEU A 185 0.51 -3.00 -3.24
C LEU A 185 -0.76 -3.31 -4.02
N PHE A 186 -0.68 -3.49 -5.34
CA PHE A 186 -1.81 -3.97 -6.14
C PHE A 186 -2.29 -5.35 -5.68
N GLY A 187 -1.37 -6.28 -5.36
CA GLY A 187 -1.73 -7.61 -4.85
C GLY A 187 -2.48 -7.57 -3.52
N MET A 188 -2.07 -6.67 -2.62
CA MET A 188 -2.72 -6.46 -1.33
C MET A 188 -4.16 -5.95 -1.46
N SER A 189 -4.54 -5.36 -2.60
CA SER A 189 -5.90 -4.91 -2.86
C SER A 189 -6.87 -6.04 -3.25
N ILE A 190 -6.36 -7.19 -3.73
CA ILE A 190 -7.16 -8.36 -4.14
C ILE A 190 -8.10 -8.87 -3.04
N PRO A 191 -7.63 -9.20 -1.81
CA PRO A 191 -8.52 -9.69 -0.76
C PRO A 191 -9.56 -8.65 -0.32
N LEU A 192 -9.30 -7.36 -0.57
CA LEU A 192 -10.18 -6.25 -0.22
C LEU A 192 -11.28 -6.01 -1.27
N CYS A 193 -11.08 -6.43 -2.52
CA CYS A 193 -12.08 -6.36 -3.59
C CYS A 193 -13.25 -7.35 -3.44
N SER A 194 -13.20 -8.27 -2.48
CA SER A 194 -14.15 -9.38 -2.33
C SER A 194 -15.58 -8.99 -1.90
N GLN A 195 -15.98 -7.73 -2.05
CA GLN A 195 -17.36 -7.32 -1.80
C GLN A 195 -18.21 -7.45 -3.08
N HIS A 196 -19.19 -8.34 -2.97
CA HIS A 196 -20.28 -8.66 -3.89
C HIS A 196 -19.95 -9.70 -4.98
N THR A 197 -20.64 -10.83 -4.88
CA THR A 197 -20.83 -11.89 -5.88
C THR A 197 -21.57 -11.41 -7.14
N THR A 198 -21.34 -10.17 -7.55
CA THR A 198 -21.85 -9.57 -8.78
C THR A 198 -20.72 -9.47 -9.80
N GLN A 199 -21.05 -9.45 -11.09
CA GLN A 199 -20.11 -9.28 -12.21
C GLN A 199 -19.06 -8.18 -12.01
N SER A 200 -19.36 -7.15 -11.21
CA SER A 200 -18.48 -6.04 -10.85
C SER A 200 -17.19 -6.45 -10.13
N SER A 201 -17.19 -7.46 -9.26
CA SER A 201 -15.98 -7.86 -8.51
C SER A 201 -14.96 -8.59 -9.39
N VAL A 202 -15.44 -9.31 -10.41
CA VAL A 202 -14.62 -9.96 -11.43
C VAL A 202 -13.89 -8.91 -12.27
N THR A 203 -14.56 -7.81 -12.63
CA THR A 203 -13.95 -6.71 -13.41
C THR A 203 -12.82 -6.02 -12.66
N SER A 204 -12.99 -5.75 -11.35
CA SER A 204 -11.95 -5.11 -10.53
C SER A 204 -10.75 -6.03 -10.31
N LEU A 205 -10.98 -7.33 -10.08
CA LEU A 205 -9.92 -8.32 -9.93
C LEU A 205 -9.07 -8.41 -11.20
N VAL A 206 -9.73 -8.46 -12.36
CA VAL A 206 -9.08 -8.51 -13.67
C VAL A 206 -8.20 -7.27 -13.88
N ALA A 207 -8.67 -6.07 -13.52
CA ALA A 207 -7.89 -4.85 -13.61
C ALA A 207 -6.63 -4.88 -12.72
N ILE A 208 -6.76 -5.36 -11.47
CA ILE A 208 -5.62 -5.51 -10.55
C ILE A 208 -4.58 -6.47 -11.13
N ILE A 209 -5.00 -7.64 -11.61
CA ILE A 209 -4.09 -8.64 -12.16
C ILE A 209 -3.35 -8.09 -13.39
N ARG A 210 -4.03 -7.34 -14.27
CA ARG A 210 -3.38 -6.68 -15.42
C ARG A 210 -2.30 -5.70 -14.97
N LEU A 211 -2.56 -4.89 -13.94
CA LEU A 211 -1.59 -3.96 -13.40
C LEU A 211 -0.39 -4.67 -12.77
N GLN A 212 -0.60 -5.81 -12.10
CA GLN A 212 0.50 -6.64 -11.60
C GLN A 212 1.35 -7.20 -12.73
N ILE A 213 0.73 -7.68 -13.82
CA ILE A 213 1.46 -8.16 -15.01
C ILE A 213 2.24 -7.01 -15.65
N MET A 214 1.65 -5.82 -15.74
CA MET A 214 2.35 -4.63 -16.23
C MET A 214 3.58 -4.32 -15.38
N CYS A 215 3.47 -4.35 -14.05
CA CYS A 215 4.61 -4.18 -13.15
C CYS A 215 5.69 -5.25 -13.39
N ASP A 216 5.30 -6.52 -13.56
CA ASP A 216 6.24 -7.61 -13.86
C ASP A 216 6.99 -7.37 -15.18
N LEU A 217 6.30 -6.87 -16.21
CA LEU A 217 6.91 -6.50 -17.48
C LEU A 217 7.91 -5.35 -17.34
N GLU A 218 7.57 -4.29 -16.59
CA GLU A 218 8.44 -3.14 -16.39
C GLU A 218 9.70 -3.49 -15.57
N VAL A 219 9.62 -4.46 -14.65
CA VAL A 219 10.79 -5.00 -13.92
C VAL A 219 11.59 -5.99 -14.78
N GLY A 220 11.04 -6.46 -15.89
CA GLY A 220 11.66 -7.47 -16.76
C GLY A 220 11.47 -8.92 -16.29
N ASP A 221 10.57 -9.19 -15.33
CA ASP A 221 10.20 -10.54 -14.89
C ASP A 221 9.19 -11.18 -15.86
N LEU A 222 9.67 -11.49 -17.07
CA LEU A 222 8.89 -12.13 -18.13
C LEU A 222 8.27 -13.47 -17.71
N PRO A 223 8.95 -14.38 -16.98
CA PRO A 223 8.36 -15.63 -16.52
C PRO A 223 7.11 -15.40 -15.66
N ARG A 224 7.19 -14.50 -14.66
CA ARG A 224 6.06 -14.21 -13.77
C ARG A 224 4.93 -13.49 -14.48
N ALA A 225 5.25 -12.56 -15.39
CA ALA A 225 4.26 -11.90 -16.23
C ALA A 225 3.45 -12.91 -17.06
N ARG A 226 4.14 -13.88 -17.70
CA ARG A 226 3.51 -14.94 -18.50
C ARG A 226 2.65 -15.87 -17.66
N GLU A 227 3.13 -16.28 -16.48
CA GLU A 227 2.37 -17.12 -15.56
C GLU A 227 1.08 -16.43 -15.11
N SER A 228 1.19 -15.18 -14.64
CA SER A 228 0.07 -14.36 -14.20
C SER A 228 -0.94 -14.11 -15.33
N PHE A 229 -0.45 -13.85 -16.55
CA PHE A 229 -1.29 -13.67 -17.73
C PHE A 229 -2.03 -14.95 -18.13
N ARG A 230 -1.38 -16.11 -18.06
CA ARG A 230 -2.05 -17.41 -18.29
C ARG A 230 -3.15 -17.65 -17.25
N GLY A 231 -2.87 -17.33 -15.99
CA GLY A 231 -3.86 -17.35 -14.92
C GLY A 231 -5.06 -16.44 -15.23
N LEU A 232 -4.81 -15.22 -15.71
CA LEU A 232 -5.86 -14.28 -16.12
C LEU A 232 -6.71 -14.84 -17.26
N LEU A 233 -6.10 -15.37 -18.33
CA LEU A 233 -6.83 -15.94 -19.47
C LEU A 233 -7.72 -17.12 -19.06
N SER A 234 -7.33 -17.90 -18.04
CA SER A 234 -8.15 -19.00 -17.53
C SER A 234 -9.47 -18.54 -16.89
N GLN A 235 -9.58 -17.26 -16.52
CA GLN A 235 -10.80 -16.67 -15.96
C GLN A 235 -11.82 -16.28 -17.06
N TYR A 236 -11.40 -16.23 -18.33
CA TYR A 236 -12.31 -15.93 -19.43
C TYR A 236 -13.10 -17.19 -19.83
N PRO A 237 -14.42 -17.09 -20.04
CA PRO A 237 -15.21 -18.18 -20.57
C PRO A 237 -14.66 -18.64 -21.92
N LYS A 238 -14.58 -19.96 -22.14
CA LYS A 238 -14.16 -20.52 -23.42
C LYS A 238 -15.00 -19.96 -24.56
N GLY A 239 -14.34 -19.42 -25.58
CA GLY A 239 -15.00 -18.87 -26.78
C GLY A 239 -15.52 -17.43 -26.64
N LYS A 240 -15.24 -16.73 -25.54
CA LYS A 240 -15.39 -15.28 -25.49
C LYS A 240 -14.10 -14.59 -25.89
N ASP A 241 -14.24 -13.54 -26.69
CA ASP A 241 -13.13 -12.65 -27.01
C ASP A 241 -12.65 -11.94 -25.74
N VAL A 242 -11.33 -11.85 -25.64
CA VAL A 242 -10.67 -11.08 -24.59
C VAL A 242 -10.84 -9.60 -24.92
N ASP A 243 -11.09 -8.75 -23.93
CA ASP A 243 -11.18 -7.31 -24.15
C ASP A 243 -9.83 -6.71 -24.57
N VAL A 244 -9.91 -5.55 -25.20
CA VAL A 244 -8.78 -4.82 -25.83
C VAL A 244 -7.60 -4.65 -24.88
N ALA A 245 -7.83 -4.31 -23.62
CA ALA A 245 -6.76 -4.11 -22.66
C ALA A 245 -5.99 -5.42 -22.35
N THR A 246 -6.67 -6.57 -22.32
CA THR A 246 -5.99 -7.87 -22.16
C THR A 246 -5.26 -8.28 -23.43
N GLN A 247 -5.82 -7.99 -24.62
CA GLN A 247 -5.15 -8.24 -25.89
C GLN A 247 -3.88 -7.38 -26.03
N LEU A 248 -3.93 -6.10 -25.63
CA LEU A 248 -2.76 -5.23 -25.60
C LEU A 248 -1.67 -5.76 -24.65
N LEU A 249 -2.08 -6.31 -23.50
CA LEU A 249 -1.16 -6.94 -22.56
C LEU A 249 -0.51 -8.19 -23.16
N GLN A 250 -1.25 -9.00 -23.90
CA GLN A 250 -0.71 -10.14 -24.65
C GLN A 250 0.39 -9.70 -25.63
N ILE A 251 0.10 -8.65 -26.41
CA ILE A 251 1.06 -8.10 -27.38
C ILE A 251 2.29 -7.55 -26.67
N LYS A 252 2.13 -6.87 -25.52
CA LYS A 252 3.26 -6.36 -24.74
C LYS A 252 4.16 -7.49 -24.25
N ILE A 253 3.59 -8.62 -23.81
CA ILE A 253 4.33 -9.84 -23.44
C ILE A 253 5.04 -10.43 -24.67
N GLN A 254 4.35 -10.53 -25.81
CA GLN A 254 4.90 -11.04 -27.07
C GLN A 254 6.12 -10.22 -27.53
N ILE A 255 5.98 -8.90 -27.59
CA ILE A 255 7.06 -7.97 -27.95
C ILE A 255 8.23 -8.12 -26.98
N ALA A 256 7.98 -8.06 -25.67
CA ALA A 256 9.02 -8.15 -24.67
C ALA A 256 9.76 -9.50 -24.68
N SER A 257 9.05 -10.57 -25.07
CA SER A 257 9.64 -11.91 -25.21
C SER A 257 10.15 -12.26 -26.61
N LYS A 258 10.09 -11.31 -27.56
CA LYS A 258 10.46 -11.51 -28.98
C LYS A 258 9.73 -12.67 -29.65
N ASP A 259 8.52 -12.98 -29.18
CA ASP A 259 7.62 -13.97 -29.76
C ASP A 259 6.54 -13.24 -30.55
N PHE A 260 6.75 -13.13 -31.87
CA PHE A 260 5.85 -12.40 -32.76
C PHE A 260 4.77 -13.29 -33.38
N SER A 261 4.62 -14.53 -32.90
CA SER A 261 3.60 -15.46 -33.41
C SER A 261 2.18 -14.94 -33.13
N GLY A 262 1.32 -14.93 -34.15
CA GLY A 262 -0.07 -14.48 -34.05
C GLY A 262 -0.26 -12.96 -33.89
N LEU A 263 0.81 -12.16 -33.95
CA LEU A 263 0.72 -10.71 -33.77
C LEU A 263 -0.06 -10.02 -34.90
N GLU A 264 0.07 -10.50 -36.13
CA GLU A 264 -0.69 -10.00 -37.29
C GLU A 264 -2.20 -10.24 -37.16
N ASP A 265 -2.59 -11.36 -36.54
CA ASP A 265 -3.99 -11.67 -36.24
C ASP A 265 -4.55 -10.67 -35.22
N SER A 266 -3.79 -10.37 -34.16
CA SER A 266 -4.18 -9.36 -33.17
C SER A 266 -4.29 -7.95 -33.76
N ILE A 267 -3.34 -7.54 -34.60
CA ILE A 267 -3.40 -6.25 -35.33
C ILE A 267 -4.64 -6.22 -36.24
N THR A 268 -4.93 -7.33 -36.94
CA THR A 268 -6.12 -7.41 -37.79
C THR A 268 -7.40 -7.34 -36.99
N SER A 269 -7.46 -8.00 -35.82
CA SER A 269 -8.59 -7.92 -34.89
C SER A 269 -8.84 -6.49 -34.42
N PHE A 270 -7.81 -5.76 -33.97
CA PHE A 270 -7.98 -4.35 -33.56
C PHE A 270 -8.49 -3.46 -34.69
N ALA A 271 -7.98 -3.66 -35.92
CA ALA A 271 -8.45 -2.90 -37.08
C ALA A 271 -9.93 -3.16 -37.40
N GLN A 272 -10.37 -4.41 -37.30
CA GLN A 272 -11.77 -4.78 -37.50
C GLN A 272 -12.69 -4.26 -36.40
N SER A 273 -12.19 -4.20 -35.16
CA SER A 273 -12.93 -3.69 -34.00
C SER A 273 -12.95 -2.16 -33.89
N GLY A 274 -12.18 -1.44 -34.71
CA GLY A 274 -12.14 0.02 -34.67
C GLY A 274 -11.21 0.60 -33.59
N GLU A 275 -10.29 -0.20 -33.05
CA GLU A 275 -9.44 0.16 -31.90
C GLU A 275 -8.19 0.94 -32.32
N SER A 276 -8.39 2.19 -32.75
CA SER A 276 -7.33 3.05 -33.30
C SER A 276 -6.19 3.33 -32.31
N ASP A 277 -6.50 3.59 -31.04
CA ASP A 277 -5.50 3.84 -29.98
C ASP A 277 -4.63 2.59 -29.72
N ALA A 278 -5.25 1.41 -29.70
CA ALA A 278 -4.55 0.15 -29.51
C ALA A 278 -3.58 -0.12 -30.68
N LEU A 279 -4.02 0.12 -31.92
CA LEU A 279 -3.17 0.00 -33.10
C LEU A 279 -2.00 1.00 -33.09
N LEU A 280 -2.26 2.25 -32.70
CA LEU A 280 -1.21 3.26 -32.60
C LEU A 280 -0.15 2.86 -31.57
N TYR A 281 -0.58 2.37 -30.41
CA TYR A 281 0.31 1.85 -29.37
C TYR A 281 1.17 0.69 -29.90
N VAL A 282 0.55 -0.33 -30.51
CA VAL A 282 1.26 -1.51 -31.04
C VAL A 282 2.26 -1.10 -32.13
N ALA A 283 1.87 -0.22 -33.04
CA ALA A 283 2.74 0.27 -34.10
C ALA A 283 3.97 1.01 -33.53
N ALA A 284 3.77 1.86 -32.51
CA ALA A 284 4.85 2.58 -31.85
C ALA A 284 5.84 1.65 -31.13
N GLU A 285 5.33 0.66 -30.39
CA GLU A 285 6.17 -0.31 -29.67
C GLU A 285 6.98 -1.20 -30.63
N LEU A 286 6.36 -1.69 -31.70
CA LEU A 286 7.06 -2.49 -32.72
C LEU A 286 8.11 -1.69 -33.48
N ASN A 287 7.84 -0.41 -33.74
CA ASN A 287 8.80 0.47 -34.41
C ASN A 287 10.02 0.77 -33.52
N ARG A 288 9.84 0.80 -32.19
CA ARG A 288 10.96 0.89 -31.23
C ARG A 288 11.77 -0.41 -31.14
N GLY A 289 11.14 -1.57 -31.37
CA GLY A 289 11.74 -2.90 -31.24
C GLY A 289 12.34 -3.49 -32.52
N ASP A 290 12.76 -2.67 -33.49
CA ASP A 290 13.32 -3.05 -34.80
C ASP A 290 12.37 -3.89 -35.70
N GLN A 291 11.09 -4.03 -35.34
CA GLN A 291 10.09 -4.78 -36.11
C GLN A 291 9.37 -3.88 -37.14
N HIS A 292 10.13 -3.12 -37.92
CA HIS A 292 9.60 -2.07 -38.80
C HIS A 292 8.58 -2.60 -39.83
N ALA A 293 8.74 -3.83 -40.31
CA ALA A 293 7.80 -4.43 -41.27
C ALA A 293 6.41 -4.65 -40.64
N VAL A 294 6.37 -5.20 -39.42
CA VAL A 294 5.10 -5.44 -38.70
C VAL A 294 4.50 -4.13 -38.21
N ALA A 295 5.34 -3.18 -37.76
CA ALA A 295 4.91 -1.83 -37.43
C ALA A 295 4.26 -1.12 -38.63
N ALA A 296 4.83 -1.26 -39.83
CA ALA A 296 4.26 -0.71 -41.05
C ALA A 296 2.89 -1.32 -41.38
N THR A 297 2.69 -2.62 -41.14
CA THR A 297 1.37 -3.26 -41.28
C THR A 297 0.34 -2.67 -40.31
N ALA A 298 0.72 -2.45 -39.05
CA ALA A 298 -0.15 -1.80 -38.06
C ALA A 298 -0.49 -0.35 -38.47
N PHE A 299 0.50 0.44 -38.90
CA PHE A 299 0.27 1.81 -39.39
C PHE A 299 -0.63 1.86 -40.63
N ARG A 300 -0.46 0.94 -41.59
CA ARG A 300 -1.33 0.88 -42.78
C ARG A 300 -2.77 0.58 -42.40
N LYS A 301 -3.00 -0.36 -41.48
CA LYS A 301 -4.35 -0.69 -40.98
C LYS A 301 -4.96 0.49 -40.24
N LEU A 302 -4.18 1.17 -39.39
CA LEU A 302 -4.62 2.39 -38.71
C LEU A 302 -5.00 3.49 -39.71
N TYR A 303 -4.17 3.74 -40.73
CA TYR A 303 -4.45 4.74 -41.76
C TYR A 303 -5.71 4.40 -42.57
N ALA A 304 -5.91 3.12 -42.90
CA ALA A 304 -7.10 2.66 -43.61
C ALA A 304 -8.41 2.82 -42.81
N MET A 305 -8.35 3.02 -41.49
CA MET A 305 -9.55 3.29 -40.68
C MET A 305 -10.04 4.74 -40.79
N PHE A 306 -9.19 5.67 -41.25
CA PHE A 306 -9.52 7.09 -41.38
C PHE A 306 -9.86 7.52 -42.82
N LEU A 307 -9.78 6.59 -43.78
CA LEU A 307 -10.14 6.80 -45.19
C LEU A 307 -11.50 6.17 -45.49
#